data_AF-H8Z1N8-F1
#
_entry.id   AF-H8Z1N8-F1
#
_cell.length_a   1.000
_cell.length_b   1.000
_cell.length_c   1.000
_cell.angle_alpha   90.00
_cell.angle_beta   90.00
_cell.angle_gamma   90.00
#
_symmetry.space_group_name_H-M   'P 1'
#
loop_
_entity.id
_entity.type
_entity.pdbx_description
1 polymer ?
#
loop_
_entity_poly.entity_id
_entity_poly.type
_entity_poly.pdbx_seq_one_letter_code
_entity_poly.pdbx_strand_id
1 'polypeptide(L)' 'MNDQSNQYQQLIAKCWADEVFKHRLLDNPAETLKAEGMELPEGVSVQVVENTAQDFTLVIPSRPT' A
#
# COMPACT_ATOMS: atom_id res chain seq x y z
N MET A 1 -10.99 13.39 12.61
CA MET A 1 -11.39 12.30 11.68
C MET A 1 -10.17 12.00 10.84
N ASN A 2 -9.60 10.81 10.95
CA ASN A 2 -8.25 10.50 10.46
C ASN A 2 -8.17 10.52 8.92
N ASP A 3 -7.68 11.61 8.33
CA ASP A 3 -7.49 11.77 6.88
C ASP A 3 -6.76 10.61 6.21
N GLN A 4 -5.79 10.00 6.92
CA GLN A 4 -5.05 8.82 6.49
C GLN A 4 -5.97 7.62 6.16
N SER A 5 -6.99 7.35 6.98
CA SER A 5 -7.90 6.21 6.75
C SER A 5 -8.73 6.35 5.47
N ASN A 6 -9.04 7.57 5.06
CA ASN A 6 -9.80 7.85 3.84
C ASN A 6 -8.91 7.68 2.60
N GLN A 7 -7.65 8.12 2.66
CA GLN A 7 -6.70 8.01 1.56
C GLN A 7 -6.37 6.55 1.21
N TYR A 8 -6.21 5.67 2.20
CA TYR A 8 -5.99 4.24 1.94
C TYR A 8 -7.18 3.57 1.25
N GLN A 9 -8.41 3.91 1.65
CA GLN A 9 -9.62 3.35 1.02
C GLN A 9 -9.73 3.75 -0.46
N GLN A 10 -9.41 5.01 -0.78
CA GLN A 10 -9.39 5.50 -2.16
C GLN A 10 -8.31 4.80 -2.99
N LEU A 11 -7.13 4.57 -2.42
CA LEU A 11 -6.06 3.82 -3.08
C LEU A 11 -6.48 2.39 -3.42
N ILE A 12 -7.09 1.69 -2.45
CA ILE A 12 -7.59 0.32 -2.65
C ILE A 12 -8.65 0.28 -3.75
N ALA A 13 -9.61 1.22 -3.73
CA ALA A 13 -10.63 1.32 -4.77
C ALA A 13 -10.01 1.57 -6.15
N LYS A 14 -8.97 2.41 -6.22
CA LYS A 14 -8.22 2.67 -7.46
C LYS A 14 -7.51 1.40 -7.97
N CYS A 15 -6.91 0.60 -7.09
CA CYS A 15 -6.31 -0.68 -7.47
C CYS A 15 -7.33 -1.65 -8.06
N TRP A 16 -8.57 -1.67 -7.57
CA TRP A 16 -9.62 -2.53 -8.14
C TRP A 16 -10.18 -1.99 -9.46
N ALA A 17 -10.18 -0.68 -9.66
CA ALA A 17 -10.68 -0.05 -10.89
C ALA A 17 -9.63 0.01 -12.02
N ASP A 18 -8.34 0.02 -11.67
CA ASP A 18 -7.23 0.16 -12.60
C ASP A 18 -6.14 -0.89 -12.32
N GLU A 19 -6.19 -1.97 -13.10
CA GLU A 19 -5.22 -3.07 -13.03
C GLU A 19 -3.79 -2.63 -13.37
N VAL A 20 -3.61 -1.60 -14.21
CA VAL A 20 -2.27 -1.07 -14.53
C VAL A 20 -1.70 -0.33 -13.32
N PHE A 21 -2.54 0.44 -12.64
CA PHE A 21 -2.18 1.08 -11.37
C PHE A 21 -1.83 0.04 -10.31
N LYS A 22 -2.65 -1.00 -10.15
CA LYS A 22 -2.39 -2.10 -9.21
C LYS A 22 -1.06 -2.79 -9.47
N HIS A 23 -0.79 -3.15 -10.73
CA HIS A 23 0.49 -3.75 -11.10
C HIS A 23 1.67 -2.83 -10.80
N ARG A 24 1.56 -1.54 -11.09
CA ARG A 24 2.62 -0.57 -10.75
C ARG A 24 2.84 -0.46 -9.24
N LEU A 25 1.76 -0.45 -8.46
CA LEU A 25 1.84 -0.40 -7.01
C LEU A 25 2.51 -1.65 -6.43
N LEU A 26 2.26 -2.82 -7.00
CA LEU A 26 2.90 -4.08 -6.59
C LEU A 26 4.39 -4.11 -6.95
N ASP A 27 4.77 -3.59 -8.12
CA ASP A 27 6.16 -3.62 -8.61
C ASP A 27 7.03 -2.53 -7.96
N ASN A 28 6.51 -1.30 -7.84
CA ASN A 28 7.22 -0.13 -7.31
C ASN A 28 6.34 0.62 -6.29
N PRO A 29 6.10 0.04 -5.10
CA PRO A 29 5.15 0.59 -4.12
C PRO A 29 5.55 1.97 -3.62
N ALA A 30 6.82 2.16 -3.26
CA ALA A 30 7.27 3.42 -2.69
C ALA A 30 7.14 4.61 -3.67
N GLU A 31 7.52 4.41 -4.93
CA GLU A 31 7.38 5.44 -5.96
C GLU A 31 5.91 5.72 -6.29
N THR A 32 5.10 4.66 -6.39
CA THR A 32 3.67 4.79 -6.70
C THR A 32 2.93 5.54 -5.60
N LEU A 33 3.19 5.22 -4.32
CA LEU A 33 2.57 5.93 -3.19
C LEU A 33 3.00 7.40 -3.13
N LYS A 34 4.28 7.69 -3.38
CA LYS A 34 4.78 9.08 -3.46
C LYS A 34 4.10 9.86 -4.60
N ALA A 35 3.89 9.23 -5.76
CA ALA A 35 3.20 9.85 -6.88
C ALA A 35 1.71 10.14 -6.58
N GLU A 36 1.08 9.35 -5.71
CA GLU A 36 -0.27 9.60 -5.18
C GLU A 36 -0.29 10.61 -4.01
N GLY A 37 0.85 11.22 -3.69
CA GLY A 37 0.97 12.25 -2.65
C GLY A 37 1.07 11.71 -1.22
N MET A 38 1.38 10.42 -1.02
CA MET A 38 1.72 9.89 0.30
C MET A 38 3.18 10.15 0.63
N GLU A 39 3.41 10.79 1.77
CA GLU A 39 4.75 10.95 2.32
C GLU A 39 5.18 9.65 3.00
N LEU A 40 6.25 9.05 2.47
CA LEU A 40 6.89 7.88 3.07
C LEU A 40 8.15 8.34 3.82
N PRO A 41 8.37 7.87 5.06
CA PRO A 41 9.59 8.20 5.79
C PRO A 41 10.84 7.75 5.03
N GLU A 42 11.91 8.53 5.14
CA GLU A 42 13.19 8.19 4.51
C GLU A 42 13.74 6.87 5.06
N GLY A 43 14.29 6.04 4.16
CA GLY A 43 14.88 4.75 4.50
C GLY A 43 13.87 3.63 4.80
N VAL A 44 12.55 3.88 4.72
CA VAL A 44 11.54 2.83 4.88
C VAL A 44 11.33 2.09 3.56
N SER A 45 11.43 0.77 3.61
CA SER A 45 11.00 -0.12 2.52
C SER A 45 9.50 -0.37 2.65
N VAL A 46 8.76 -0.19 1.56
CA VAL A 46 7.34 -0.51 1.49
C VAL A 46 7.15 -1.78 0.68
N GLN A 47 6.33 -2.69 1.21
CA GLN A 47 5.92 -3.92 0.54
C GLN A 47 4.39 -3.89 0.42
N VAL A 48 3.88 -4.16 -0.77
CA VAL A 48 2.45 -4.29 -1.04
C VAL A 48 2.18 -5.73 -1.45
N VAL A 49 1.18 -6.34 -0.83
CA VAL A 49 0.75 -7.71 -1.13
C VAL A 49 -0.76 -7.70 -1.38
N GLU A 50 -1.17 -8.41 -2.42
CA GLU A 50 -2.59 -8.64 -2.74
C GLU A 50 -2.97 -10.03 -2.26
N ASN A 51 -4.00 -10.12 -1.42
CA ASN A 51 -4.56 -11.41 -1.01
C ASN A 51 -5.46 -11.95 -2.12
N THR A 52 -5.27 -13.21 -2.49
CA THR A 52 -6.26 -13.96 -3.28
C THR A 52 -7.27 -14.66 -2.36
N ALA A 53 -8.24 -15.36 -2.94
CA ALA A 53 -9.25 -16.14 -2.19
C ALA A 53 -8.65 -17.23 -1.28
N GLN A 54 -7.37 -17.56 -1.44
CA GLN A 54 -6.68 -18.62 -0.69
C GLN A 54 -5.58 -18.06 0.23
N ASP A 55 -5.32 -16.75 0.19
CA ASP A 55 -4.21 -16.15 0.93
C ASP A 55 -4.66 -15.51 2.24
N PHE A 56 -3.86 -15.72 3.28
CA PHE A 56 -3.97 -15.01 4.55
C PHE A 56 -2.63 -14.35 4.87
N THR A 57 -2.64 -13.02 5.00
CA THR A 57 -1.43 -12.23 5.26
C THR A 57 -1.41 -11.82 6.73
N LEU A 58 -0.35 -12.20 7.44
CA LEU A 58 -0.11 -11.78 8.82
C LEU A 58 1.12 -10.85 8.87
N VAL A 59 0.91 -9.60 9.28
CA VAL A 59 1.99 -8.64 9.49
C VAL A 59 2.40 -8.66 10.95
N ILE A 60 3.67 -9.00 11.21
CA ILE A 60 4.25 -8.98 12.56
C ILE A 60 5.12 -7.72 12.68
N PRO A 61 4.80 -6.77 13.58
CA PRO A 61 5.62 -5.58 13.75
C PRO A 61 6.98 -5.94 14.35
N SER A 62 7.97 -5.06 14.14
CA SER A 62 9.27 -5.17 14.81
C SER A 62 9.07 -5.21 16.32
N ARG A 63 9.88 -6.02 17.00
CA ARG A 63 9.86 -6.08 18.47
C ARG A 63 10.03 -4.66 19.03
N PRO A 64 9.15 -4.18 19.92
CA PRO A 64 9.34 -2.89 20.56
C PRO A 64 10.64 -2.93 21.37
N THR A 65 11.51 -1.95 21.14
CA THR A 65 12.75 -1.72 21.90
C THR A 65 12.53 -0.71 23.00
#